data_AF-A0A4R4LGC7-F1
#
_entry.id   AF-A0A4R4LGC7-F1
#
_cell.length_a   1.000
_cell.length_b   1.000
_cell.length_c   1.000
_cell.angle_alpha   90.00
_cell.angle_beta   90.00
_cell.angle_gamma   90.00
#
_symmetry.space_group_name_H-M   'P 1'
#
loop_
_entity.id
_entity.type
_entity.pdbx_description
1 polymer ?
#
loop_
_entity_poly.entity_id
_entity_poly.type
_entity_poly.pdbx_seq_one_letter_code
_entity_poly.pdbx_strand_id
1 'polypeptide(L)'
;MTIPIHHDLADRELLPAEHPMDAGHASAPHILACRNEHGVRLVTPVRAHPSQQARARTGSHRDAFTIDFDREQAICPGNRVVQMLLSCS
;
A
#
# COMPACT_ATOMS: atom_id res chain seq x y z
N MET A 1 5.26 11.50 -6.54
CA MET A 1 6.56 12.03 -7.02
C MET A 1 7.38 12.49 -5.83
N THR A 2 7.62 11.57 -4.89
CA THR A 2 8.19 11.86 -3.56
C THR A 2 9.22 10.80 -3.17
N ILE A 3 9.32 9.71 -3.93
CA ILE A 3 10.47 8.80 -3.88
C ILE A 3 11.77 9.52 -4.28
N PRO A 4 11.82 10.37 -5.34
CA PRO A 4 13.07 11.02 -5.74
C PRO A 4 13.68 11.88 -4.64
N ILE A 5 12.86 12.58 -3.84
CA ILE A 5 13.37 13.48 -2.81
C ILE A 5 14.02 12.73 -1.64
N HIS A 6 13.59 11.52 -1.30
CA HIS A 6 14.24 10.74 -0.25
C HIS A 6 15.58 10.18 -0.73
N HIS A 7 15.70 9.84 -2.01
CA HIS A 7 16.98 9.46 -2.62
C HIS A 7 17.98 10.63 -2.57
N ASP A 8 17.58 11.80 -3.05
CA ASP A 8 18.44 13.00 -3.05
C ASP A 8 18.86 13.43 -1.63
N LEU A 9 18.00 13.24 -0.63
CA LEU A 9 18.33 13.51 0.77
C LEU A 9 19.25 12.45 1.37
N ALA A 10 19.13 11.19 0.95
CA ALA A 10 20.02 10.11 1.37
C ALA A 10 21.45 10.37 0.89
N ASP A 11 21.62 10.74 -0.38
CA ASP A 11 22.92 11.06 -0.98
C ASP A 11 23.64 12.22 -0.27
N ARG A 12 22.88 13.06 0.44
CA ARG A 12 23.38 14.22 1.17
C ARG A 12 23.48 13.99 2.67
N GLU A 13 23.16 12.79 3.17
CA GLU A 13 23.08 12.47 4.60
C GLU A 13 22.07 13.36 5.38
N LEU A 14 20.98 13.76 4.72
CA LEU A 14 19.95 14.68 5.25
C LEU A 14 18.59 14.00 5.42
N LEU A 15 18.56 12.67 5.57
CA LEU A 15 17.31 11.95 5.77
C LEU A 15 16.68 12.31 7.12
N PRO A 16 15.40 12.73 7.13
CA PRO A 16 14.68 12.88 8.38
C PRO A 16 14.28 11.52 8.93
N ALA A 17 14.23 11.37 10.26
CA ALA A 17 13.64 10.18 10.88
C ALA A 17 12.12 10.10 10.62
N GLU A 18 11.44 11.25 10.55
CA GLU A 18 10.02 11.37 10.29
C GLU A 18 9.73 12.44 9.24
N HIS A 19 8.80 12.14 8.32
CA HIS A 19 8.38 13.08 7.29
C HIS A 19 6.85 13.22 7.25
N PRO A 20 6.29 14.33 7.77
CA PRO A 20 4.87 14.62 7.68
C PRO A 20 4.44 14.90 6.24
N MET A 21 3.36 14.27 5.78
CA MET A 21 2.85 14.41 4.41
C MET A 21 1.34 14.61 4.38
N ASP A 22 0.84 15.44 3.46
CA ASP A 22 -0.59 15.55 3.20
C ASP A 22 -1.16 14.27 2.57
N ALA A 23 -2.43 13.99 2.87
CA ALA A 23 -3.13 12.78 2.45
C ALA A 23 -3.18 12.59 0.91
N GLY A 24 -3.08 13.68 0.14
CA GLY A 24 -3.03 13.63 -1.33
C GLY A 24 -1.72 13.08 -1.91
N HIS A 25 -0.65 13.03 -1.11
CA HIS A 25 0.69 12.65 -1.56
C HIS A 25 1.14 11.28 -1.04
N ALA A 26 0.39 10.69 -0.12
CA ALA A 26 0.67 9.38 0.45
C ALA A 26 -0.11 8.25 -0.23
N SER A 27 0.57 7.12 -0.42
CA SER A 27 -0.04 5.84 -0.78
C SER A 27 0.61 4.73 0.04
N ALA A 28 -0.09 3.61 0.25
CA ALA A 28 0.46 2.49 1.02
C ALA A 28 1.79 1.96 0.45
N PRO A 29 1.95 1.77 -0.89
CA PRO A 29 3.25 1.40 -1.45
C PRO A 29 4.34 2.43 -1.15
N HIS A 30 4.01 3.73 -1.19
CA HIS A 30 4.96 4.80 -0.94
C HIS A 30 5.43 4.85 0.53
N ILE A 31 4.52 4.59 1.49
CA ILE A 31 4.85 4.47 2.92
C ILE A 31 5.80 3.29 3.16
N LEU A 32 5.53 2.15 2.52
CA LEU A 32 6.38 0.96 2.65
C LEU A 32 7.76 1.17 2.02
N ALA A 33 7.82 1.73 0.82
CA ALA A 33 9.09 2.03 0.13
C ALA A 33 9.98 2.96 0.96
N CYS A 34 9.45 4.10 1.43
CA CYS A 34 10.24 5.04 2.25
C CYS A 34 10.80 4.40 3.53
N ARG A 35 9.99 3.56 4.19
CA ARG A 35 10.43 2.85 5.39
C ARG A 35 11.51 1.81 5.08
N ASN A 36 11.32 1.00 4.03
CA ASN A 36 12.20 -0.13 3.73
C ASN A 36 13.51 0.32 3.07
N GLU A 37 13.45 1.32 2.19
CA GLU A 37 14.60 1.77 1.39
C GLU A 37 15.41 2.87 2.08
N HIS A 38 14.75 3.73 2.87
CA HIS A 38 15.39 4.92 3.44
C HIS A 38 15.28 5.00 4.98
N GLY A 39 14.60 4.06 5.64
CA GLY A 39 14.37 4.13 7.08
C GLY A 39 13.50 5.31 7.54
N VAL A 40 12.87 6.02 6.61
CA VAL A 40 12.07 7.22 6.90
C VAL A 40 10.65 6.82 7.25
N ARG A 41 10.16 7.29 8.39
CA ARG A 41 8.75 7.13 8.77
C ARG A 41 7.90 8.24 8.18
N LEU A 42 7.05 7.90 7.20
CA LEU A 42 6.04 8.82 6.71
C LEU A 42 4.88 8.94 7.70
N VAL A 43 4.53 10.17 8.08
CA VAL A 43 3.40 10.46 8.97
C VAL A 43 2.35 11.21 8.15
N THR A 44 1.22 10.56 7.89
CA THR A 44 0.24 11.11 6.95
C THR A 44 -1.15 10.56 7.24
N PRO A 45 -2.22 11.36 7.07
CA PRO A 45 -3.58 10.83 7.09
C PRO A 45 -3.75 9.86 5.92
N VAL A 46 -4.05 8.60 6.21
CA VAL A 46 -4.28 7.60 5.17
C VAL A 46 -5.65 7.84 4.53
N ARG A 47 -5.67 8.46 3.35
CA ARG A 47 -6.88 8.51 2.53
C ARG A 47 -7.09 7.14 1.89
N ALA A 48 -8.29 6.58 2.02
CA ALA A 48 -8.67 5.45 1.18
C ALA A 48 -8.56 5.88 -0.29
N HIS A 49 -7.64 5.26 -1.04
CA HIS A 49 -7.56 5.46 -2.50
C HIS A 49 -8.81 4.81 -3.10
N PRO A 50 -9.80 5.56 -3.60
CA PRO A 50 -10.96 4.95 -4.21
C PRO A 50 -10.49 4.40 -5.56
N SER A 51 -10.40 3.08 -5.69
CA SER A 51 -10.14 2.47 -6.99
C SER A 51 -11.25 2.85 -7.97
N GLN A 52 -10.94 2.89 -9.28
CA GLN A 52 -11.99 3.12 -10.28
C GLN A 52 -13.12 2.08 -10.16
N GLN A 53 -12.80 0.85 -9.77
CA GLN A 53 -13.77 -0.21 -9.47
C GLN A 53 -14.65 0.13 -8.25
N ALA A 54 -14.08 0.73 -7.20
CA ALA A 54 -14.85 1.20 -6.04
C ALA A 54 -15.84 2.30 -6.41
N ARG A 55 -15.49 3.18 -7.35
CA ARG A 55 -16.37 4.26 -7.84
C ARG A 55 -17.49 3.75 -8.75
N ALA A 56 -17.20 2.75 -9.56
CA ALA A 56 -18.17 2.21 -10.51
C ALA A 56 -19.32 1.45 -9.84
N ARG A 57 -19.17 1.01 -8.56
CA ARG A 57 -20.16 0.17 -7.85
C ARG A 57 -20.53 -1.12 -8.60
N THR A 58 -19.76 -1.47 -9.63
CA THR A 58 -19.94 -2.60 -10.52
C THR A 58 -18.58 -3.29 -10.64
N GLY A 59 -18.38 -4.34 -9.86
CA GLY A 59 -17.16 -5.16 -9.88
C GLY A 59 -16.89 -5.82 -8.53
N SER A 60 -16.15 -6.91 -8.54
CA SER A 60 -15.71 -7.62 -7.34
C SER A 60 -14.87 -6.70 -6.45
N HIS A 61 -15.51 -6.01 -5.51
CA HIS A 61 -14.86 -5.16 -4.53
C HIS A 61 -13.96 -6.01 -3.62
N ARG A 62 -12.87 -5.42 -3.10
CA ARG A 62 -11.97 -6.12 -2.16
C ARG A 62 -12.73 -6.67 -0.95
N ASP A 63 -13.71 -5.92 -0.46
CA ASP A 63 -14.55 -6.29 0.69
C ASP A 63 -15.46 -7.50 0.41
N ALA A 64 -15.62 -7.88 -0.86
CA ALA A 64 -16.41 -9.04 -1.25
C ALA A 64 -15.60 -10.35 -1.18
N PHE A 65 -14.30 -10.28 -0.87
CA PHE A 65 -13.45 -11.44 -0.66
C PHE A 65 -13.34 -11.77 0.82
N THR A 66 -13.51 -13.05 1.17
CA THR A 66 -13.10 -13.56 2.48
C THR A 66 -11.67 -14.05 2.37
N ILE A 67 -10.79 -13.56 3.23
CA ILE A 67 -9.39 -13.95 3.26
C ILE A 67 -9.14 -14.80 4.50
N ASP A 68 -8.74 -16.04 4.28
CA ASP A 68 -8.19 -16.93 5.31
C ASP A 68 -6.66 -16.86 5.21
N PHE A 69 -6.06 -16.11 6.14
CA PHE A 69 -4.61 -15.95 6.20
C PHE A 69 -3.90 -17.21 6.70
N ASP A 70 -4.54 -18.02 7.56
CA ASP A 70 -3.93 -19.24 8.12
C ASP A 70 -3.78 -20.33 7.05
N ARG A 71 -4.73 -20.38 6.10
CA ARG A 71 -4.73 -21.34 4.99
C ARG A 71 -4.24 -20.75 3.67
N GLU A 72 -3.87 -19.48 3.66
CA GLU A 72 -3.40 -18.74 2.49
C GLU A 72 -4.41 -18.83 1.32
N GLN A 73 -5.69 -18.63 1.64
CA GLN A 73 -6.80 -18.77 0.70
C GLN A 73 -7.64 -17.50 0.62
N ALA A 74 -8.05 -17.12 -0.59
CA ALA A 74 -9.08 -16.13 -0.81
C ALA A 74 -10.35 -16.80 -1.36
N ILE A 75 -11.50 -16.41 -0.83
CA ILE A 75 -12.81 -16.84 -1.29
C ILE A 75 -13.45 -15.69 -2.05
N CYS A 76 -13.67 -15.88 -3.35
CA CYS A 76 -14.34 -14.90 -4.21
C CYS A 76 -15.84 -14.83 -3.88
N PRO A 77 -16.53 -13.71 -4.20
CA PRO A 77 -17.98 -13.55 -4.02
C PRO A 77 -18.89 -14.53 -4.81
N GLY A 78 -18.31 -15.51 -5.49
CA GLY A 78 -19.00 -16.67 -6.08
C GLY A 78 -18.66 -18.01 -5.40
N ASN A 79 -18.19 -17.97 -4.14
CA ASN A 79 -17.77 -19.14 -3.36
C ASN A 79 -16.62 -19.97 -3.95
N ARG A 80 -15.84 -19.38 -4.86
CA ARG A 80 -14.66 -20.02 -5.44
C ARG A 80 -13.46 -19.73 -4.55
N VAL A 81 -12.79 -20.79 -4.11
CA VAL A 81 -11.53 -20.71 -3.35
C VAL A 81 -10.37 -20.61 -4.32
N VAL A 82 -9.48 -19.66 -4.09
CA VAL A 82 -8.21 -19.53 -4.81
C VAL A 82 -7.06 -19.50 -3.79
N GLN A 83 -5.96 -20.16 -4.12
CA GLN A 83 -4.73 -20.12 -3.33
C GLN A 83 -4.08 -18.75 -3.51
N MET A 84 -3.67 -18.11 -2.42
CA MET A 84 -2.77 -16.96 -2.51
C MET A 84 -1.42 -17.47 -2.99
N LEU A 85 -0.94 -16.95 -4.13
CA LEU A 85 0.42 -17.21 -4.55
C LEU A 85 1.36 -16.55 -3.55
N LEU A 86 1.96 -17.38 -2.70
CA LEU A 86 3.14 -17.06 -1.89
C LEU A 86 4.32 -16.76 -2.81
N SER A 87 4.39 -15.53 -3.30
CA SER A 87 5.65 -15.00 -3.80
C SER A 87 5.65 -13.50 -3.62
N CYS A 88 6.05 -13.08 -2.42
CA CYS A 88 6.77 -11.84 -2.23
C CYS A 88 8.20 -12.24 -1.84
N SER A 89 8.98 -12.65 -2.85
CA SER A 89 10.44 -12.68 -2.77
C SER A 89 10.97 -11.29 -3.12
#